data_AF-A0A2N2M430-F1
#
_entry.id   AF-A0A2N2M430-F1
#
_cell.length_a   1.000
_cell.length_b   1.000
_cell.length_c   1.000
_cell.angle_alpha   90.00
_cell.angle_beta   90.00
_cell.angle_gamma   90.00
#
_symmetry.space_group_name_H-M   'P 1'
#
loop_
_entity.id
_entity.type
_entity.pdbx_description
1 polymer ?
#
loop_
_entity_poly.entity_id
_entity_poly.type
_entity_poly.pdbx_seq_one_letter_code
_entity_poly.pdbx_strand_id
1 'polypeptide(L)'
;MTRQFTIVKAHRWKGIIITLFVFLSLLVLNGCTTRLTDFTIISTKNIDLSRGADFKRGDNRVEGEDLKHIIILFPTGMPSPKEAADKAIESTPGAVALLDGVLEHEWFYVPYVYGYSTYRIKGTPLIDPKLLKSNSKTENK
;
A
#
# COMPACT_ATOMS: atom_id res chain seq x y z
N MET A 1 -0.48 62.98 16.24
CA MET A 1 0.35 61.83 16.68
C MET A 1 -0.48 60.54 16.63
N THR A 2 -1.03 60.17 15.47
CA THR A 2 -2.03 59.08 15.33
C THR A 2 -1.76 58.13 14.15
N ARG A 3 -0.76 58.42 13.29
CA ARG A 3 -0.46 57.62 12.08
C ARG A 3 0.48 56.43 12.32
N GLN A 4 1.26 56.41 13.40
CA GLN A 4 2.25 55.34 13.64
C GLN A 4 1.63 54.04 14.20
N PHE A 5 0.50 54.11 14.90
CA PHE A 5 -0.13 52.94 15.50
C PHE A 5 -0.83 52.01 14.48
N THR A 6 -1.29 52.56 13.35
CA THR A 6 -1.99 51.77 12.32
C THR A 6 -1.04 50.87 11.54
N ILE A 7 0.21 51.31 11.34
CA ILE A 7 1.24 50.60 10.55
C ILE A 7 1.74 49.35 11.28
N VAL A 8 1.94 49.43 12.60
CA VAL A 8 2.36 48.29 13.44
C VAL A 8 1.29 47.20 13.49
N LYS A 9 0.01 47.58 13.53
CA LYS A 9 -1.13 46.65 13.57
C LYS A 9 -1.29 45.88 12.24
N ALA A 10 -1.05 46.55 11.11
CA ALA A 10 -1.09 45.94 9.78
C ALA A 10 0.06 44.93 9.55
N HIS A 11 1.25 45.18 10.10
CA HIS A 11 2.39 44.27 9.95
C HIS A 11 2.24 42.99 10.81
N ARG A 12 1.70 43.14 12.04
CA ARG A 12 1.34 42.01 12.91
C ARG A 12 0.28 41.09 12.30
N TRP A 13 -0.72 41.64 11.62
CA TRP A 13 -1.76 40.85 10.94
C TRP A 13 -1.26 40.14 9.68
N LYS A 14 -0.37 40.78 8.89
CA LYS A 14 0.25 40.12 7.74
C LYS A 14 1.10 38.91 8.16
N GLY A 15 1.86 39.04 9.25
CA GLY A 15 2.62 37.93 9.82
C GLY A 15 1.71 36.77 10.23
N ILE A 16 0.63 37.06 10.97
CA ILE A 16 -0.34 36.05 11.42
C ILE A 16 -1.00 35.33 10.23
N ILE A 17 -1.38 36.05 9.17
CA ILE A 17 -2.00 35.44 7.98
C ILE A 17 -1.02 34.49 7.27
N ILE A 18 0.26 34.88 7.15
CA ILE A 18 1.28 34.04 6.52
C ILE A 18 1.53 32.78 7.37
N THR A 19 1.65 32.91 8.69
CA THR A 19 1.85 31.76 9.57
C THR A 19 0.67 30.79 9.54
N LEU A 20 -0.55 31.31 9.46
CA LEU A 20 -1.77 30.51 9.41
C LEU A 20 -1.92 29.78 8.06
N PHE A 21 -1.52 30.41 6.95
CA PHE A 21 -1.50 29.78 5.63
C PHE A 21 -0.43 28.68 5.53
N VAL A 22 0.76 28.91 6.10
CA VAL A 22 1.83 27.90 6.18
C VAL A 22 1.39 26.71 7.05
N PHE A 23 0.77 26.98 8.20
CA PHE A 23 0.24 25.94 9.07
C PHE A 23 -0.84 25.11 8.37
N LEU A 24 -1.77 25.76 7.68
CA LEU A 24 -2.81 25.08 6.88
C LEU A 24 -2.19 24.23 5.77
N SER A 25 -1.16 24.72 5.07
CA SER A 25 -0.47 23.96 4.03
C SER A 25 0.23 22.71 4.55
N LEU A 26 0.78 22.75 5.78
CA LEU A 26 1.40 21.60 6.44
C LEU A 26 0.38 20.51 6.82
N LEU A 27 -0.87 20.88 7.10
CA LEU A 27 -1.93 19.92 7.40
C LEU A 27 -2.36 19.11 6.17
N VAL A 28 -2.29 19.67 4.96
CA VAL A 28 -2.75 18.99 3.73
C VAL A 28 -1.75 17.94 3.21
N LEU A 29 -0.50 17.95 3.67
CA LEU A 29 0.56 17.04 3.19
C LEU A 29 0.68 15.72 3.98
N ASN A 30 -0.25 15.42 4.89
CA ASN A 30 -0.19 14.19 5.68
C ASN A 30 -0.70 12.99 4.87
N GLY A 31 0.23 12.19 4.34
CA GLY A 31 -0.05 10.82 3.89
C GLY A 31 -0.22 9.91 5.10
N CYS A 32 -1.31 9.14 5.16
CA CYS A 32 -1.55 8.19 6.24
C CYS A 32 -1.34 6.78 5.71
N THR A 33 -0.37 6.07 6.29
CA THR A 33 -0.20 4.63 6.10
C THR A 33 -0.68 3.92 7.36
N THR A 34 -1.63 3.00 7.20
CA THR A 34 -2.18 2.22 8.31
C THR A 34 -1.91 0.74 8.08
N ARG A 35 -1.41 0.08 9.11
CA ARG A 35 -1.33 -1.38 9.16
C ARG A 35 -2.70 -1.89 9.56
N LEU A 36 -3.36 -2.61 8.66
CA LEU A 36 -4.73 -3.09 8.86
C LEU A 36 -4.73 -4.34 9.72
N THR A 37 -4.03 -5.38 9.27
CA THR A 37 -4.11 -6.72 9.86
C THR A 37 -2.84 -7.52 9.59
N ASP A 38 -2.52 -8.40 10.53
CA ASP A 38 -1.46 -9.40 10.42
C ASP A 38 -2.09 -10.79 10.27
N PHE A 39 -1.64 -11.54 9.26
CA PHE A 39 -2.11 -12.87 8.94
C PHE A 39 -0.97 -13.86 9.11
N THR A 40 -1.20 -14.96 9.82
CA THR A 40 -0.20 -16.06 9.89
C THR A 40 -0.06 -16.77 8.55
N ILE A 41 -1.19 -16.99 7.85
CA ILE A 41 -1.24 -17.61 6.52
C ILE A 41 -2.32 -16.89 5.71
N ILE A 42 -1.97 -16.37 4.54
CA ILE A 42 -2.91 -15.78 3.58
C ILE A 42 -2.71 -16.43 2.21
N SER A 43 -3.81 -16.88 1.61
CA SER A 43 -3.82 -17.50 0.29
C SER A 43 -5.06 -17.05 -0.47
N THR A 44 -4.87 -16.68 -1.73
CA THR A 44 -5.96 -16.44 -2.69
C THR A 44 -6.28 -17.69 -3.50
N LYS A 45 -5.41 -18.72 -3.44
CA LYS A 45 -5.59 -20.01 -4.12
C LYS A 45 -6.04 -21.07 -3.12
N ASN A 46 -6.85 -22.02 -3.58
CA ASN A 46 -7.29 -23.13 -2.74
C ASN A 46 -6.12 -24.08 -2.46
N ILE A 47 -5.68 -24.15 -1.20
CA ILE A 47 -4.58 -25.00 -0.76
C ILE A 47 -5.09 -26.11 0.15
N ASP A 48 -4.61 -27.33 -0.08
CA ASP A 48 -4.86 -28.45 0.83
C ASP A 48 -3.82 -28.44 1.95
N LEU A 49 -4.21 -27.91 3.11
CA LEU A 49 -3.39 -27.83 4.31
C LEU A 49 -3.00 -29.20 4.88
N SER A 50 -3.69 -30.27 4.48
CA SER A 50 -3.36 -31.65 4.86
C SER A 50 -1.97 -32.07 4.34
N ARG A 51 -1.49 -31.38 3.31
CA ARG A 51 -0.16 -31.57 2.71
C ARG A 51 0.87 -30.57 3.25
N GLY A 52 0.57 -29.97 4.41
CA GLY A 52 1.37 -29.00 5.16
C GLY A 52 2.87 -29.30 5.23
N ALA A 53 3.22 -30.57 5.39
CA ALA A 53 4.59 -31.04 5.59
C ALA A 53 5.48 -30.97 4.33
N ASP A 54 4.89 -30.96 3.14
CA ASP A 54 5.65 -30.89 1.87
C ASP A 54 6.01 -29.45 1.48
N PHE A 55 5.37 -28.46 2.11
CA PHE A 55 5.54 -27.07 1.74
C PHE A 55 6.89 -26.52 2.22
N LYS A 56 7.59 -25.82 1.34
CA LYS A 56 8.84 -25.15 1.69
C LYS A 56 8.58 -23.66 1.85
N ARG A 57 9.12 -23.08 2.92
CA ARG A 57 9.18 -21.62 3.05
C ARG A 57 10.24 -21.10 2.10
N GLY A 58 9.93 -20.06 1.35
CA GLY A 58 10.92 -19.32 0.60
C GLY A 58 11.83 -18.52 1.53
N ASP A 59 13.07 -18.31 1.11
CA ASP A 59 14.08 -17.62 1.92
C ASP A 59 13.88 -16.10 1.95
N ASN A 60 13.20 -15.54 0.93
CA ASN A 60 12.99 -14.11 0.77
C ASN A 60 11.53 -13.73 1.00
N ARG A 61 11.31 -12.63 1.74
CA ARG A 61 10.00 -12.01 1.89
C ARG A 61 9.62 -11.33 0.59
N VAL A 62 8.40 -11.56 0.12
CA VAL A 62 7.87 -10.97 -1.12
C VAL A 62 6.82 -9.92 -0.79
N GLU A 63 6.74 -8.93 -1.66
CA GLU A 63 5.79 -7.82 -1.54
C GLU A 63 4.95 -7.73 -2.81
N GLY A 64 3.66 -7.49 -2.65
CA GLY A 64 2.73 -7.22 -3.74
C GLY A 64 1.93 -5.97 -3.46
N GLU A 65 1.79 -5.14 -4.48
CA GLU A 65 1.17 -3.83 -4.39
C GLU A 65 0.10 -3.66 -5.48
N ASP A 66 -1.04 -3.12 -5.06
CA ASP A 66 -2.04 -2.60 -5.99
C ASP A 66 -2.29 -1.13 -5.69
N LEU A 67 -1.84 -0.28 -6.63
CA LEU A 67 -1.84 1.18 -6.52
C LEU A 67 -2.84 1.74 -7.53
N LYS A 68 -3.86 2.46 -7.05
CA LYS A 68 -4.87 3.11 -7.90
C LYS A 68 -4.84 4.62 -7.71
N HIS A 69 -4.92 5.32 -8.84
CA HIS A 69 -4.73 6.77 -8.90
C HIS A 69 -6.10 7.46 -8.96
N ILE A 70 -6.24 8.56 -8.24
CA ILE A 70 -7.41 9.45 -8.26
C ILE A 70 -6.95 10.75 -8.92
N ILE A 71 -7.35 10.94 -10.17
CA ILE A 71 -7.03 12.16 -10.93
C ILE A 71 -8.22 13.11 -10.80
N ILE A 72 -8.00 14.23 -10.09
CA ILE A 72 -8.94 15.33 -9.85
C ILE A 72 -10.23 14.91 -9.12
N LEU A 73 -11.08 14.12 -9.76
CA LEU A 73 -12.36 13.64 -9.22
C LEU A 73 -12.75 12.23 -9.70
N PHE A 74 -12.06 11.69 -10.71
CA PHE A 74 -12.39 10.39 -11.28
C PHE A 74 -11.46 9.33 -10.69
N PRO A 75 -11.96 8.44 -9.82
CA PRO A 75 -11.18 7.28 -9.40
C PRO A 75 -10.96 6.38 -10.61
N THR A 76 -9.70 6.10 -10.96
CA THR A 76 -9.37 5.15 -12.04
C THR A 76 -9.72 3.70 -11.69
N GLY A 77 -10.05 3.44 -10.42
CA GLY A 77 -10.53 2.16 -9.92
C GLY A 77 -10.52 2.11 -8.40
N MET A 78 -11.04 1.02 -7.83
CA MET A 78 -10.93 0.72 -6.40
C MET A 78 -9.76 -0.26 -6.19
N PRO A 79 -8.81 0.04 -5.28
CA PRO A 79 -7.69 -0.86 -5.03
C PRO A 79 -8.19 -2.12 -4.30
N SER A 80 -7.61 -3.26 -4.66
CA SER A 80 -8.07 -4.59 -4.26
C SER A 80 -6.98 -5.28 -3.43
N PRO A 81 -7.22 -5.62 -2.15
CA PRO A 81 -6.25 -6.37 -1.36
C PRO A 81 -6.05 -7.79 -1.92
N LYS A 82 -7.03 -8.32 -2.65
CA LYS A 82 -6.92 -9.61 -3.34
C LYS A 82 -5.90 -9.53 -4.48
N GLU A 83 -5.94 -8.49 -5.31
CA GLU A 83 -4.96 -8.28 -6.38
C GLU A 83 -3.55 -8.11 -5.84
N ALA A 84 -3.40 -7.39 -4.72
CA ALA A 84 -2.10 -7.23 -4.06
C ALA A 84 -1.55 -8.59 -3.59
N ALA A 85 -2.40 -9.46 -3.03
CA ALA A 85 -2.01 -10.81 -2.60
C ALA A 85 -1.70 -11.73 -3.79
N ASP A 86 -2.51 -11.66 -4.86
CA ASP A 86 -2.30 -12.42 -6.09
C ASP A 86 -0.94 -12.06 -6.72
N LYS A 87 -0.64 -10.76 -6.87
CA LYS A 87 0.67 -10.29 -7.36
C LYS A 87 1.83 -10.74 -6.48
N ALA A 88 1.67 -10.68 -5.15
CA ALA A 88 2.69 -11.15 -4.23
C ALA A 88 2.95 -12.66 -4.38
N ILE A 89 1.91 -13.48 -4.53
CA ILE A 89 2.04 -14.93 -4.75
C ILE A 89 2.65 -15.22 -6.14
N GLU A 90 2.21 -14.53 -7.18
CA GLU A 90 2.70 -14.71 -8.55
C GLU A 90 4.14 -14.29 -8.76
N SER A 91 4.68 -13.42 -7.90
CA SER A 91 6.09 -13.02 -7.91
C SER A 91 7.05 -14.20 -7.72
N THR A 92 6.60 -15.29 -7.10
CA THR A 92 7.42 -16.47 -6.81
C THR A 92 6.87 -17.70 -7.53
N PRO A 93 7.64 -18.34 -8.44
CA PRO A 93 7.18 -19.54 -9.12
C PRO A 93 6.92 -20.67 -8.11
N GLY A 94 5.74 -21.28 -8.19
CA GLY A 94 5.33 -22.36 -7.30
C GLY A 94 4.87 -21.93 -5.90
N ALA A 95 4.79 -20.62 -5.62
CA ALA A 95 4.17 -20.14 -4.39
C ALA A 95 2.64 -20.31 -4.44
N VAL A 96 2.08 -20.76 -3.33
CA VAL A 96 0.64 -21.00 -3.16
C VAL A 96 0.02 -20.10 -2.12
N ALA A 97 0.80 -19.66 -1.14
CA ALA A 97 0.36 -18.82 -0.04
C ALA A 97 1.50 -17.93 0.43
N LEU A 98 1.19 -16.95 1.27
CA LEU A 98 2.14 -16.12 2.00
C LEU A 98 1.98 -16.39 3.50
N LEU A 99 3.11 -16.59 4.18
CA LEU A 99 3.21 -16.68 5.63
C LEU A 99 3.55 -15.33 6.23
N ASP A 100 3.06 -15.09 7.44
CA ASP A 100 3.30 -13.86 8.19
C ASP A 100 3.00 -12.62 7.33
N GLY A 101 1.83 -12.64 6.69
CA GLY A 101 1.33 -11.60 5.80
C GLY A 101 0.97 -10.33 6.57
N VAL A 102 1.50 -9.19 6.17
CA VAL A 102 1.13 -7.87 6.72
C VAL A 102 0.39 -7.11 5.63
N LEU A 103 -0.85 -6.70 5.91
CA LEU A 103 -1.65 -5.86 5.03
C LEU A 103 -1.52 -4.40 5.46
N GLU A 104 -0.94 -3.59 4.60
CA GLU A 104 -0.79 -2.14 4.75
C GLU A 104 -1.74 -1.46 3.76
N HIS A 105 -2.39 -0.40 4.21
CA HIS A 105 -3.18 0.48 3.37
C HIS A 105 -2.62 1.90 3.49
N GLU A 106 -2.22 2.45 2.36
CA GLU A 106 -1.75 3.82 2.28
C GLU A 106 -2.74 4.63 1.45
N TRP A 107 -3.11 5.78 1.99
CA TRP A 107 -3.99 6.71 1.31
C TRP A 107 -3.40 8.11 1.37
N PHE A 108 -3.35 8.72 0.20
CA PHE A 108 -2.92 10.09 0.01
C PHE A 108 -3.94 10.80 -0.87
N TYR A 109 -4.39 11.96 -0.42
CA TYR A 109 -5.36 12.75 -1.16
C TYR A 109 -5.09 14.23 -0.98
N VAL A 110 -4.67 14.89 -2.06
CA VAL A 110 -4.60 16.35 -2.14
C VAL A 110 -5.84 16.83 -2.89
N PRO A 111 -6.73 17.58 -2.23
CA PRO A 111 -7.94 18.11 -2.86
C PRO A 111 -7.60 18.82 -4.17
N TYR A 112 -8.36 18.53 -5.23
CA TYR A 112 -8.26 19.15 -6.56
C TYR A 112 -6.97 18.92 -7.37
N VAL A 113 -5.97 18.21 -6.84
CA VAL A 113 -4.70 17.96 -7.56
C VAL A 113 -4.56 16.49 -7.91
N TYR A 114 -4.41 15.65 -6.89
CA TYR A 114 -4.04 14.26 -7.07
C TYR A 114 -4.23 13.48 -5.77
N GLY A 115 -4.68 12.24 -5.87
CA GLY A 115 -4.63 11.28 -4.79
C GLY A 115 -4.29 9.89 -5.29
N TYR A 116 -3.90 9.01 -4.37
CA TYR A 116 -3.78 7.59 -4.63
C TYR A 116 -4.18 6.81 -3.39
N SER A 117 -4.69 5.60 -3.61
CA SER A 117 -4.93 4.62 -2.56
C SER A 117 -4.26 3.32 -2.97
N THR A 118 -3.57 2.70 -2.02
CA THR A 118 -2.82 1.48 -2.27
C THR A 118 -2.98 0.47 -1.16
N TYR A 119 -3.10 -0.79 -1.56
CA TYR A 119 -2.94 -1.93 -0.66
C TYR A 119 -1.59 -2.59 -0.96
N ARG A 120 -0.78 -2.73 0.08
CA ARG A 120 0.51 -3.43 0.04
C ARG A 120 0.43 -4.65 0.95
N ILE A 121 0.81 -5.81 0.44
CA ILE A 121 0.89 -7.06 1.19
C ILE A 121 2.32 -7.55 1.18
N LYS A 122 2.85 -7.82 2.38
CA LYS A 122 4.21 -8.35 2.56
C LYS A 122 4.13 -9.69 3.26
N GLY A 123 4.80 -10.72 2.77
CA GLY A 123 4.79 -12.04 3.41
C GLY A 123 5.87 -12.96 2.87
N THR A 124 6.13 -14.06 3.55
CA THR A 124 7.11 -15.07 3.12
C THR A 124 6.39 -16.10 2.24
N PRO A 125 6.82 -16.35 1.00
CA PRO A 125 6.10 -17.26 0.11
C PRO A 125 6.21 -18.70 0.62
N LEU A 126 5.08 -19.42 0.56
CA LEU A 126 4.98 -20.83 0.81
C LEU A 126 4.92 -21.57 -0.53
N ILE A 127 5.92 -22.38 -0.82
CA ILE A 127 6.16 -23.01 -2.11
C ILE A 127 5.73 -24.47 -2.07
N ASP A 128 4.89 -24.88 -3.03
CA ASP A 128 4.57 -26.30 -3.26
C ASP A 128 5.52 -26.89 -4.33
N PRO A 129 6.40 -27.84 -3.98
CA PRO A 129 7.31 -28.48 -4.92
C PRO A 129 6.61 -29.25 -6.06
N LYS A 130 5.33 -29.60 -5.93
CA LYS A 130 4.56 -30.22 -7.03
C LYS A 130 4.20 -29.24 -8.14
N LEU A 131 3.93 -27.97 -7.80
CA LEU A 131 3.65 -26.92 -8.78
C LEU A 131 4.91 -26.52 -9.56
N LEU A 132 6.08 -26.58 -8.91
CA LEU A 132 7.36 -26.42 -9.60
C LEU A 132 7.58 -27.53 -10.64
N LYS A 133 7.27 -28.78 -10.29
CA LYS A 133 7.37 -29.93 -11.21
C LYS A 133 6.36 -29.90 -12.36
N SER A 134 5.17 -29.32 -12.17
CA SER A 134 4.21 -29.16 -13.28
C SER A 134 4.67 -28.10 -14.27
N ASN A 135 5.16 -26.96 -13.79
CA ASN A 135 5.66 -25.89 -14.65
C ASN A 135 6.87 -26.34 -15.48
N SER A 136 7.80 -27.10 -14.88
CA SER A 136 8.95 -27.65 -15.61
C SER A 136 8.60 -28.71 -16.66
N LYS A 137 7.42 -29.37 -16.54
CA LYS A 137 6.96 -30.36 -17.52
C LYS A 137 6.24 -29.73 -18.72
N THR A 138 5.68 -28.53 -18.56
CA THR A 138 4.97 -27.82 -19.63
C THR A 138 5.93 -27.10 -20.59
N GLU A 139 7.14 -26.74 -20.14
CA GLU A 139 8.16 -26.08 -20.98
C GLU A 139 8.92 -27.04 -21.92
N ASN A 140 8.73 -28.36 -21.77
CA ASN A 140 9.49 -29.40 -22.48
C ASN A 140 8.61 -30.21 -23.46
N LYS A 141 7.56 -29.59 -24.01
CA LYS A 141 6.64 -30.19 -24.98
C LYS A 141 6.42 -29.27 -26.18
#